data_AF-A0AA87K8E0-F1
#
_entry.id   AF-A0AA87K8E0-F1
#
_cell.length_a   1.000
_cell.length_b   1.000
_cell.length_c   1.000
_cell.angle_alpha   90.00
_cell.angle_beta   90.00
_cell.angle_gamma   90.00
#
_symmetry.space_group_name_H-M   'P 1'
#
loop_
_entity.id
_entity.type
_entity.pdbx_description
1 polymer ?
#
loop_
_entity_poly.entity_id
_entity_poly.type
_entity_poly.pdbx_seq_one_letter_code
_entity_poly.pdbx_strand_id
1 'polypeptide(L)' 'MEKYQVFPGQDYQAKVIGFSGLQDVSVIHVYENTATVLIQGTSETGVAKLCNFSIKTASLVG' A
#
# COMPACT_ATOMS: atom_id res chain seq x y z
N MET A 1 -19.74 3.21 6.14
CA MET A 1 -18.65 2.54 5.40
C MET A 1 -17.41 3.37 5.59
N GLU A 2 -16.48 2.92 6.42
CA GLU A 2 -15.18 3.56 6.58
C GLU A 2 -14.43 3.47 5.26
N LYS A 3 -14.20 4.61 4.60
CA LYS A 3 -13.38 4.66 3.40
C LYS A 3 -11.94 4.50 3.85
N TYR A 4 -11.29 3.40 3.49
CA TYR A 4 -9.84 3.29 3.57
C TYR A 4 -9.25 4.44 2.72
N GLN A 5 -8.69 5.45 3.39
CA GLN A 5 -8.10 6.61 2.73
C GLN A 5 -6.66 6.27 2.35
N VAL A 6 -6.51 5.55 1.23
CA VAL A 6 -5.22 5.28 0.60
C VAL A 6 -4.99 6.35 -0.46
N PHE A 7 -3.84 7.03 -0.41
CA PHE A 7 -3.53 8.13 -1.32
C PHE A 7 -2.38 7.77 -2.27
N PRO A 8 -2.50 8.08 -3.58
CA PRO A 8 -1.38 8.00 -4.51
C PRO A 8 -0.19 8.84 -4.04
N GLY A 9 1.02 8.30 -4.21
CA GLY A 9 2.28 8.93 -3.81
C GLY A 9 2.65 8.76 -2.33
N GLN A 10 1.83 8.08 -1.52
CA GLN A 10 2.18 7.74 -0.15
C GLN A 10 2.71 6.31 -0.03
N ASP A 11 3.58 6.12 0.96
CA ASP A 11 4.17 4.84 1.30
C ASP A 11 3.37 4.14 2.40
N TYR A 12 3.14 2.85 2.20
CA TYR A 12 2.37 1.98 3.09
C TYR A 12 3.04 0.61 3.22
N GLN A 13 2.57 -0.19 4.17
CA GLN A 13 2.72 -1.63 4.10
C GLN A 13 1.45 -2.26 3.58
N ALA A 14 1.57 -3.14 2.59
CA ALA A 14 0.43 -3.88 2.08
C ALA A 14 0.81 -5.32 1.69
N LYS A 15 -0.18 -6.21 1.78
CA LYS A 15 -0.09 -7.55 1.17
C LYS A 15 -0.36 -7.41 -0.32
N VAL A 16 0.72 -7.51 -1.11
CA VAL A 16 0.68 -7.52 -2.57
C VAL A 16 0.31 -8.92 -3.05
N ILE A 17 -0.62 -9.01 -4.00
CA ILE A 17 -1.04 -10.29 -4.58
C ILE A 17 0.15 -10.93 -5.29
N GLY A 18 0.44 -12.20 -4.97
CA GLY A 18 1.57 -12.93 -5.53
C GLY A 18 2.88 -12.79 -4.75
N PHE A 19 2.95 -11.92 -3.73
CA PHE A 19 4.08 -11.81 -2.82
C PHE A 19 3.77 -12.44 -1.47
N SER A 20 4.78 -13.04 -0.85
CA SER A 20 4.68 -13.58 0.50
C SER A 20 4.94 -12.49 1.54
N GLY A 21 3.95 -12.23 2.41
CA GLY A 21 4.11 -11.32 3.53
C GLY A 21 3.62 -9.89 3.27
N LEU A 22 3.96 -8.99 4.18
CA LEU A 22 3.73 -7.55 4.04
C LEU A 22 4.92 -6.94 3.31
N GLN A 23 4.62 -6.22 2.23
CA GLN A 23 5.63 -5.50 1.47
C GLN A 23 5.51 -4.02 1.78
N ASP A 24 6.65 -3.35 1.87
CA ASP A 24 6.71 -1.90 1.81
C ASP A 24 6.41 -1.47 0.37
N VAL A 25 5.42 -0.61 0.19
CA VAL A 25 4.92 -0.24 -1.13
C VAL A 25 4.58 1.24 -1.21
N SER A 26 4.74 1.82 -2.40
CA SER A 26 4.30 3.17 -2.72
C SER A 26 3.10 3.13 -3.64
N VAL A 27 2.04 3.86 -3.33
CA VAL A 27 0.80 3.79 -4.12
C VAL A 27 0.97 4.59 -5.41
N ILE A 28 0.78 3.93 -6.55
CA ILE A 28 0.81 4.59 -7.86
C ILE A 28 -0.60 5.03 -8.26
N HIS A 29 -1.58 4.13 -8.10
CA HIS A 29 -2.96 4.38 -8.53
C HIS A 29 -3.96 3.65 -7.63
N VAL A 30 -5.08 4.30 -7.36
CA VAL A 30 -6.16 3.77 -6.50
C VAL A 30 -7.40 3.53 -7.34
N TYR A 31 -7.93 2.31 -7.26
CA TYR A 31 -9.21 1.90 -7.84
C TYR A 31 -10.25 1.72 -6.74
N GLU A 32 -11.43 1.23 -7.09
CA GLU A 32 -12.54 1.09 -6.15
C GLU A 32 -12.23 0.16 -4.96
N ASN A 33 -11.55 -0.97 -5.19
CA ASN A 33 -11.26 -1.98 -4.16
C ASN A 33 -9.77 -2.39 -4.08
N THR A 34 -8.96 -1.91 -5.01
CA THR A 34 -7.55 -2.27 -5.17
C THR A 34 -6.72 -1.04 -5.48
N ALA A 35 -5.41 -1.14 -5.29
CA ALA A 35 -4.45 -0.13 -5.73
C ALA A 35 -3.28 -0.81 -6.44
N THR A 36 -2.78 -0.15 -7.50
CA THR A 36 -1.49 -0.47 -8.09
C THR A 36 -0.41 0.20 -7.25
N VAL A 37 0.59 -0.57 -6.88
CA VAL A 37 1.66 -0.12 -6.00
C VAL A 37 3.04 -0.48 -6.57
N LEU A 38 4.03 0.35 -6.30
CA LEU A 38 5.44 0.04 -6.51
C LEU A 38 5.97 -0.64 -5.26
N ILE A 39 6.62 -1.80 -5.40
CA ILE A 39 7.19 -2.50 -4.25
C ILE A 39 8.56 -1.88 -3.93
N GLN A 40 8.73 -1.35 -2.72
CA GLN A 40 9.99 -0.75 -2.30
C GLN A 40 11.09 -1.82 -2.21
N GLY A 41 12.27 -1.47 -2.68
CA GLY A 41 13.40 -2.40 -2.75
C GLY A 41 13.35 -3.36 -3.94
N THR A 42 12.29 -3.33 -4.74
CA THR A 42 12.26 -3.97 -6.06
C THR A 42 11.97 -2.92 -7.15
N SER A 43 12.14 -3.29 -8.42
CA SER A 43 11.70 -2.47 -9.55
C SER A 43 10.37 -2.97 -10.13
N GLU A 44 9.59 -3.69 -9.32
CA GLU A 44 8.36 -4.35 -9.74
C GLU A 44 7.13 -3.59 -9.24
N THR A 45 6.08 -3.61 -10.06
CA THR A 45 4.76 -3.13 -9.68
C THR A 45 3.88 -4.31 -9.29
N GLY A 46 2.95 -4.06 -8.37
CA GLY A 46 2.02 -5.05 -7.86
C GLY A 46 0.62 -4.49 -7.66
N VAL A 47 -0.30 -5.38 -7.31
CA VAL A 47 -1.67 -5.01 -6.96
C VAL A 47 -1.95 -5.44 -5.52
N ALA A 48 -2.50 -4.53 -4.72
CA ALA A 48 -2.92 -4.80 -3.35
C ALA A 48 -4.38 -4.37 -3.14
N LYS A 49 -5.10 -5.08 -2.27
CA LYS A 49 -6.47 -4.71 -1.87
C LYS A 49 -6.41 -3.56 -0.86
N LEU A 50 -7.32 -2.59 -0.95
CA LEU A 50 -7.33 -1.42 -0.06
C LEU A 50 -7.43 -1.80 1.43
N CYS A 51 -8.14 -2.88 1.75
CA CYS A 51 -8.26 -3.40 3.13
C CYS A 51 -6.95 -3.97 3.70
N ASN A 52 -5.94 -4.21 2.88
CA ASN A 52 -4.65 -4.75 3.29
C ASN A 52 -3.60 -3.67 3.52
N PHE A 53 -3.93 -2.40 3.29
CA PHE A 53 -3.01 -1.29 3.52
C PHE A 53 -2.96 -0.96 5.01
N SER A 54 -1.75 -0.89 5.53
CA SER A 54 -1.45 -0.31 6.83
C SER A 54 -0.55 0.89 6.61
N ILE A 55 -0.89 2.01 7.27
CA ILE A 55 0.00 3.16 7.32
C ILE A 55 1.27 2.68 8.03
N LYS A 56 2.44 2.94 7.44
CA LYS A 56 3.68 2.92 8.22
C LYS A 56 3.47 3.98 9.27
N THR A 57 3.10 3.60 10.50
CA THR A 57 3.00 4.56 11.61
C THR A 57 4.32 5.30 11.64
N ALA A 58 4.32 6.54 11.14
CA ALA A 58 5.31 7.50 11.55
C ALA A 58 5.19 7.49 13.05
N SER A 59 6.24 7.09 13.75
CA SER A 59 6.35 7.34 15.18
C SER A 59 5.93 8.79 15.38
N LEU A 60 4.76 8.99 15.99
CA LEU A 60 4.32 10.29 16.45
C LEU A 60 5.35 10.69 17.52
N VAL A 61 6.38 11.41 17.09
CA VAL A 61 7.21 12.19 18.01
C VAL A 61 6.45 13.49 18.19
N GLY A 62 5.66 13.55 19.27
CA GLY A 62 4.95 14.72 19.76
C GLY A 62 4.84 14.62 21.27
#